data_AF-A0A0Q7JI27-F1
#
_entry.id   AF-A0A0Q7JI27-F1
#
_cell.length_a   1.000
_cell.length_b   1.000
_cell.length_c   1.000
_cell.angle_alpha   90.00
_cell.angle_beta   90.00
_cell.angle_gamma   90.00
#
_symmetry.space_group_name_H-M   'P 1'
#
loop_
_entity.id
_entity.type
_entity.pdbx_description
1 polymer ?
#
loop_
_entity_poly.entity_id
_entity_poly.type
_entity_poly.pdbx_seq_one_letter_code
_entity_poly.pdbx_strand_id
1 'polypeptide(L)'
;MRSLVSPQASAALALLRFTGRAVPWTPLLGSAAALGVVGGAVAASGEHPSELYALAAATVAAGALAGLHDPAAALLAAVSTAPGRRRRQRVVLLAPATAVVWLLLLAAASGPSEAAASWPVAPVTALLLAGLAVATWVPHERAVPAAVGVPLVWFVLDRFVGQSDGVAGSAVSGWTLSAWTLPPWTVVAVAVGALLAGWRR
;
A
#
# COMPACT_ATOMS: atom_id res chain seq x y z
N MET A 1 -23.71 -31.61 -16.99
CA MET A 1 -23.47 -30.88 -15.73
C MET A 1 -23.85 -29.42 -15.91
N ARG A 2 -25.03 -28.98 -15.44
CA ARG A 2 -25.45 -27.55 -15.47
C ARG A 2 -24.78 -26.83 -14.29
N SER A 3 -24.06 -25.74 -14.56
CA SER A 3 -23.32 -24.99 -13.55
C SER A 3 -24.27 -24.38 -12.52
N LEU A 4 -24.09 -24.71 -11.24
CA LEU A 4 -24.83 -24.16 -10.09
C LEU A 4 -24.26 -22.80 -9.65
N VAL A 5 -23.80 -21.97 -10.58
CA VAL A 5 -23.36 -20.62 -10.23
C VAL A 5 -24.62 -19.77 -10.07
N SER A 6 -24.88 -19.30 -8.84
CA SER A 6 -26.02 -18.44 -8.58
C SER A 6 -25.92 -17.18 -9.46
N PRO A 7 -27.05 -16.65 -9.97
CA PRO A 7 -27.04 -15.44 -10.80
C PRO A 7 -26.36 -14.24 -10.08
N GLN A 8 -26.38 -14.24 -8.75
CA GLN A 8 -25.66 -13.27 -7.92
C GLN A 8 -24.13 -13.38 -8.03
N ALA A 9 -23.58 -14.59 -8.09
CA ALA A 9 -22.14 -14.80 -8.26
C ALA A 9 -21.66 -14.34 -9.64
N SER A 10 -22.44 -14.61 -10.70
CA SER A 10 -22.14 -14.14 -12.06
C SER A 10 -22.14 -12.61 -12.16
N ALA A 11 -23.12 -11.94 -11.52
CA ALA A 11 -23.18 -10.49 -11.48
C ALA A 11 -22.00 -9.88 -10.70
N ALA A 12 -21.61 -10.50 -9.58
CA ALA A 12 -20.45 -10.06 -8.79
C ALA A 12 -19.13 -10.19 -9.58
N LEU A 13 -18.93 -11.29 -10.30
CA LEU A 13 -17.76 -11.49 -11.16
C LEU A 13 -17.71 -10.49 -12.31
N ALA A 14 -18.85 -10.20 -12.95
CA ALA A 14 -18.93 -9.20 -14.01
C ALA A 14 -18.54 -7.79 -13.50
N LEU A 15 -19.02 -7.42 -12.31
CA LEU A 15 -18.67 -6.16 -11.65
C LEU A 15 -17.18 -6.09 -11.29
N LEU A 16 -16.61 -7.17 -10.75
CA LEU A 16 -15.18 -7.24 -10.45
C LEU A 16 -14.33 -7.12 -11.70
N ARG A 17 -14.72 -7.79 -12.80
CA ARG A 17 -14.00 -7.72 -14.08
C ARG A 17 -14.04 -6.32 -14.68
N PHE A 18 -15.18 -5.64 -14.62
CA PHE A 18 -15.30 -4.27 -15.12
C PHE A 18 -14.49 -3.30 -14.26
N THR A 19 -14.62 -3.40 -12.94
CA THR A 19 -13.88 -2.56 -11.98
C THR A 19 -12.37 -2.79 -12.14
N GLY A 20 -11.94 -4.04 -12.29
CA GLY A 20 -10.53 -4.39 -12.48
C GLY A 20 -9.94 -3.80 -13.75
N ARG A 21 -10.69 -3.69 -14.85
CA ARG A 21 -10.23 -2.99 -16.06
C ARG A 21 -10.15 -1.47 -15.90
N ALA A 22 -10.94 -0.90 -15.00
CA ALA A 22 -10.96 0.53 -14.71
C ALA A 22 -9.93 0.98 -13.66
N VAL A 23 -9.22 0.03 -13.04
CA VAL A 23 -8.09 0.35 -12.14
C VAL A 23 -6.87 0.67 -13.00
N PRO A 24 -6.23 1.84 -12.80
CA PRO A 24 -4.94 2.11 -13.41
C PRO A 24 -3.89 1.25 -12.70
N TRP A 25 -3.60 0.06 -13.24
CA TRP A 25 -2.59 -0.87 -12.69
C TRP A 25 -1.16 -0.39 -12.90
N THR A 26 -0.97 0.56 -13.82
CA THR A 26 0.33 1.07 -14.25
C THR A 26 1.22 1.55 -13.11
N PRO A 27 0.74 2.30 -12.09
CA PRO A 27 1.57 2.70 -10.96
C PRO A 27 2.05 1.51 -10.15
N LEU A 28 1.18 0.55 -9.82
CA LEU A 28 1.56 -0.63 -9.03
C LEU A 28 2.55 -1.53 -9.79
N LEU A 29 2.26 -1.84 -11.04
CA LEU A 29 3.12 -2.69 -11.87
C LEU A 29 4.43 -1.99 -12.23
N GLY A 30 4.39 -0.68 -12.48
CA GLY A 30 5.57 0.15 -12.73
C GLY A 30 6.49 0.21 -11.52
N SER A 31 5.94 0.43 -10.32
CA SER A 31 6.69 0.35 -9.07
C SER A 31 7.34 -1.03 -8.89
N ALA A 32 6.56 -2.10 -9.08
CA ALA A 32 7.07 -3.47 -8.94
C ALA A 32 8.21 -3.77 -9.92
N ALA A 33 8.07 -3.38 -11.18
CA ALA A 33 9.09 -3.56 -12.19
C ALA A 33 10.36 -2.75 -11.87
N ALA A 34 10.21 -1.48 -11.50
CA ALA A 34 11.33 -0.62 -11.13
C ALA A 34 12.10 -1.17 -9.92
N LEU A 35 11.38 -1.61 -8.88
CA LEU A 35 11.99 -2.26 -7.71
C LEU A 35 12.69 -3.57 -8.08
N GLY A 36 12.11 -4.37 -8.96
CA GLY A 36 12.75 -5.60 -9.46
C GLY A 36 14.08 -5.32 -10.16
N VAL A 37 14.13 -4.27 -10.99
CA VAL A 37 15.38 -3.84 -11.67
C VAL A 37 16.41 -3.34 -10.66
N VAL A 38 16.02 -2.46 -9.74
CA VAL A 38 16.92 -1.93 -8.70
C VAL A 38 17.42 -3.03 -7.78
N GLY A 39 16.53 -3.91 -7.32
CA GLY A 39 16.88 -5.06 -6.48
C GLY A 39 17.82 -6.03 -7.18
N GLY A 40 17.59 -6.31 -8.47
CA GLY A 40 18.49 -7.13 -9.27
C GLY A 40 19.88 -6.50 -9.44
N ALA A 41 19.95 -5.18 -9.64
CA ALA A 41 21.22 -4.46 -9.74
C ALA A 41 22.02 -4.49 -8.42
N VAL A 42 21.35 -4.29 -7.28
CA VAL A 42 21.98 -4.35 -5.94
C VAL A 42 22.41 -5.79 -5.59
N ALA A 43 21.60 -6.79 -5.94
CA ALA A 43 22.01 -8.19 -5.76
C ALA A 43 23.25 -8.53 -6.60
N ALA A 44 23.35 -7.98 -7.82
CA ALA A 44 24.50 -8.18 -8.71
C ALA A 44 25.78 -7.47 -8.20
N SER A 45 25.67 -6.42 -7.39
CA SER A 45 26.83 -5.77 -6.74
C SER A 45 27.30 -6.48 -5.47
N GLY A 46 26.58 -7.51 -4.99
CA GLY A 46 26.91 -8.25 -3.77
C GLY A 46 26.51 -7.54 -2.47
N GLU A 47 25.79 -6.42 -2.56
CA GLU A 47 25.28 -5.69 -1.40
C GLU A 47 23.97 -6.33 -0.88
N HIS A 48 23.68 -6.13 0.41
CA HIS A 48 22.45 -6.64 1.01
C HIS A 48 21.27 -5.68 0.81
N PRO A 49 20.12 -6.17 0.32
CA PRO A 49 18.98 -5.32 -0.03
C PRO A 49 18.15 -4.88 1.18
N SER A 50 18.70 -4.93 2.40
CA SER A 50 17.94 -4.64 3.64
C SER A 50 17.33 -3.23 3.61
N GLU A 51 18.07 -2.26 3.09
CA GLU A 51 17.62 -0.88 2.87
C GLU A 51 16.55 -0.73 1.79
N LEU A 52 16.49 -1.65 0.83
CA LEU A 52 15.50 -1.65 -0.24
C LEU A 52 14.12 -2.07 0.26
N TYR A 53 14.00 -2.81 1.37
CA TYR A 53 12.70 -3.26 1.87
C TYR A 53 11.80 -2.10 2.30
N ALA A 54 12.34 -1.09 2.99
CA ALA A 54 11.56 0.08 3.38
C ALA A 54 11.11 0.89 2.16
N LEU A 55 12.00 1.07 1.18
CA LEU A 55 11.69 1.75 -0.08
C LEU A 55 10.65 0.97 -0.89
N ALA A 56 10.83 -0.34 -1.02
CA ALA A 56 9.91 -1.25 -1.70
C ALA A 56 8.52 -1.21 -1.03
N ALA A 57 8.48 -1.23 0.29
CA ALA A 57 7.22 -1.15 1.02
C ALA A 57 6.48 0.16 0.76
N ALA A 58 7.19 1.29 0.82
CA ALA A 58 6.63 2.61 0.56
C ALA A 58 6.15 2.77 -0.89
N THR A 59 6.94 2.32 -1.86
CA THR A 59 6.63 2.44 -3.29
C THR A 59 5.52 1.49 -3.74
N VAL A 60 5.44 0.28 -3.18
CA VAL A 60 4.32 -0.65 -3.40
C VAL A 60 3.03 -0.10 -2.80
N ALA A 61 3.07 0.41 -1.55
CA ALA A 61 1.93 1.05 -0.92
C ALA A 61 1.48 2.30 -1.71
N ALA A 62 2.42 3.15 -2.13
CA ALA A 62 2.14 4.32 -2.97
C ALA A 62 1.52 3.93 -4.32
N GLY A 63 2.05 2.92 -5.00
CA GLY A 63 1.52 2.41 -6.27
C GLY A 63 0.10 1.85 -6.11
N ALA A 64 -0.18 1.13 -5.03
CA ALA A 64 -1.50 0.64 -4.70
C ALA A 64 -2.49 1.80 -4.43
N LEU A 65 -2.07 2.81 -3.66
CA LEU A 65 -2.90 3.97 -3.33
C LEU A 65 -3.16 4.85 -4.56
N ALA A 66 -2.21 4.97 -5.49
CA ALA A 66 -2.41 5.62 -6.78
C ALA A 66 -3.50 4.91 -7.62
N GLY A 67 -3.61 3.58 -7.49
CA GLY A 67 -4.68 2.78 -8.10
C GLY A 67 -6.11 3.15 -7.65
N LEU A 68 -6.25 3.88 -6.54
CA LEU A 68 -7.53 4.40 -6.08
C LEU A 68 -8.06 5.56 -6.91
N HIS A 69 -7.22 6.15 -7.76
CA HIS A 69 -7.65 7.21 -8.68
C HIS A 69 -8.75 6.69 -9.60
N ASP A 70 -9.90 7.36 -9.57
CA ASP A 70 -11.08 7.02 -10.35
C ASP A 70 -11.31 8.09 -11.44
N PRO A 71 -10.68 7.96 -12.62
CA PRO A 71 -10.81 8.97 -13.68
C PRO A 71 -12.26 9.07 -14.19
N ALA A 72 -13.05 8.01 -14.03
CA ALA A 72 -14.45 7.98 -14.41
C ALA A 72 -15.37 8.65 -13.37
N ALA A 73 -14.85 9.09 -12.21
CA ALA A 73 -15.68 9.68 -11.15
C ALA A 73 -16.47 10.90 -11.64
N ALA A 74 -15.86 11.74 -12.49
CA ALA A 74 -16.53 12.89 -13.09
C ALA A 74 -17.66 12.48 -14.06
N LEU A 75 -17.44 11.44 -14.86
CA LEU A 75 -18.44 10.93 -15.82
C LEU A 75 -19.59 10.20 -15.10
N LEU A 76 -19.28 9.51 -14.01
CA LEU A 76 -20.24 8.76 -13.20
C LEU A 76 -20.93 9.61 -12.13
N ALA A 77 -20.63 10.90 -12.04
CA ALA A 77 -21.31 11.81 -11.12
C ALA A 77 -22.82 11.89 -11.40
N ALA A 78 -23.23 11.69 -12.67
CA ALA A 78 -24.63 11.65 -13.09
C ALA A 78 -25.35 10.34 -12.71
N VAL A 79 -24.62 9.28 -12.32
CA VAL A 79 -25.18 7.98 -11.96
C VAL A 79 -25.24 7.88 -10.43
N SER A 80 -26.37 7.42 -9.88
CA SER A 80 -26.66 7.35 -8.43
C SER A 80 -25.80 6.36 -7.61
N THR A 81 -24.63 5.98 -8.11
CA THR A 81 -23.71 5.13 -7.34
C THR A 81 -22.94 5.99 -6.35
N ALA A 82 -23.11 5.70 -5.05
CA ALA A 82 -22.41 6.40 -3.99
C ALA A 82 -20.87 6.31 -4.20
N PRO A 83 -20.14 7.44 -4.23
CA PRO A 83 -18.69 7.47 -4.44
C PRO A 83 -17.91 6.56 -3.48
N GLY A 84 -18.40 6.47 -2.23
CA GLY A 84 -17.85 5.57 -1.22
C GLY A 84 -17.81 4.12 -1.70
N ARG A 85 -18.90 3.59 -2.28
CA ARG A 85 -19.01 2.18 -2.72
C ARG A 85 -17.99 1.82 -3.79
N ARG A 86 -17.79 2.70 -4.79
CA ARG A 86 -16.77 2.54 -5.85
C ARG A 86 -15.37 2.46 -5.26
N ARG A 87 -15.07 3.34 -4.29
CA ARG A 87 -13.79 3.33 -3.58
C ARG A 87 -13.58 2.04 -2.79
N ARG A 88 -14.59 1.52 -2.08
CA ARG A 88 -14.49 0.24 -1.35
C ARG A 88 -14.13 -0.90 -2.29
N GLN A 89 -14.80 -0.97 -3.45
CA GLN A 89 -14.56 -2.01 -4.46
C GLN A 89 -13.13 -1.97 -4.99
N ARG A 90 -12.60 -0.77 -5.28
CA ARG A 90 -11.19 -0.60 -5.68
C ARG A 90 -10.22 -1.06 -4.59
N VAL A 91 -10.47 -0.72 -3.32
CA VAL A 91 -9.63 -1.18 -2.19
C VAL A 91 -9.63 -2.71 -2.07
N VAL A 92 -10.81 -3.34 -2.13
CA VAL A 92 -10.96 -4.81 -2.07
C VAL A 92 -10.19 -5.51 -3.20
N LEU A 93 -10.07 -4.86 -4.36
CA LEU A 93 -9.36 -5.39 -5.53
C LEU A 93 -7.85 -5.13 -5.47
N LEU A 94 -7.42 -3.97 -4.97
CA LEU A 94 -6.02 -3.56 -4.86
C LEU A 94 -5.30 -4.24 -3.69
N ALA A 95 -5.97 -4.45 -2.55
CA ALA A 95 -5.37 -5.08 -1.38
C ALA A 95 -4.74 -6.46 -1.68
N PRO A 96 -5.46 -7.43 -2.29
CA PRO A 96 -4.86 -8.73 -2.61
C PRO A 96 -3.77 -8.62 -3.67
N ALA A 97 -3.94 -7.77 -4.68
CA ALA A 97 -2.92 -7.57 -5.71
C ALA A 97 -1.62 -6.99 -5.12
N THR A 98 -1.74 -6.04 -4.20
CA THR A 98 -0.60 -5.43 -3.49
C THR A 98 0.09 -6.46 -2.61
N ALA A 99 -0.67 -7.29 -1.89
CA ALA A 99 -0.11 -8.39 -1.11
C ALA A 99 0.65 -9.39 -1.98
N VAL A 100 0.12 -9.76 -3.16
CA VAL A 100 0.81 -10.65 -4.11
C VAL A 100 2.10 -10.02 -4.60
N VAL A 101 2.08 -8.76 -5.04
CA VAL A 101 3.29 -8.05 -5.48
C VAL A 101 4.35 -8.02 -4.38
N TRP A 102 3.94 -7.71 -3.15
CA TRP A 102 4.85 -7.68 -2.01
C TRP A 102 5.46 -9.05 -1.71
N LEU A 103 4.65 -10.11 -1.70
CA LEU A 103 5.12 -11.48 -1.48
C LEU A 103 6.09 -11.94 -2.58
N LEU A 104 5.86 -11.54 -3.83
CA LEU A 104 6.79 -11.81 -4.93
C LEU A 104 8.13 -11.09 -4.76
N LEU A 105 8.10 -9.82 -4.33
CA LEU A 105 9.32 -9.06 -4.03
C LEU A 105 10.09 -9.68 -2.85
N LEU A 106 9.38 -10.10 -1.80
CA LEU A 106 9.99 -10.82 -0.69
C LEU A 106 10.61 -12.14 -1.14
N ALA A 107 9.90 -12.93 -1.93
CA ALA A 107 10.41 -14.20 -2.45
C ALA A 107 11.65 -14.00 -3.33
N ALA A 108 11.73 -12.89 -4.09
CA ALA A 108 12.89 -12.54 -4.88
C ALA A 108 14.08 -12.05 -4.04
N ALA A 109 13.82 -11.44 -2.87
CA ALA A 109 14.84 -10.89 -1.99
C ALA A 109 15.32 -11.86 -0.89
N SER A 110 14.53 -12.89 -0.58
CA SER A 110 14.83 -13.86 0.49
C SER A 110 15.93 -14.84 0.05
N GLY A 111 17.14 -14.66 0.57
CA GLY A 111 18.12 -15.75 0.67
C GLY A 111 17.71 -16.78 1.75
N PRO A 112 18.31 -17.98 1.78
CA PRO A 112 17.89 -19.07 2.68
C PRO A 112 18.02 -18.80 4.20
N SER A 113 18.58 -17.66 4.63
CA SER A 113 18.98 -17.42 6.04
C SER A 113 18.23 -16.31 6.81
N GLU A 114 17.38 -15.49 6.18
CA GLU A 114 16.83 -14.27 6.84
C GLU A 114 15.37 -14.35 7.29
N ALA A 115 14.73 -15.53 7.23
CA ALA A 115 13.29 -15.70 7.49
C ALA A 115 12.82 -15.47 8.95
N ALA A 116 13.69 -15.05 9.89
CA ALA A 116 13.44 -15.20 11.33
C ALA A 116 13.09 -13.91 12.11
N ALA A 117 13.21 -12.70 11.56
CA ALA A 117 12.98 -11.48 12.33
C ALA A 117 11.77 -10.69 11.80
N SER A 118 10.61 -10.89 12.44
CA SER A 118 9.31 -10.23 12.17
C SER A 118 8.59 -10.66 10.89
N TRP A 119 7.25 -10.75 10.95
CA TRP A 119 6.43 -11.15 9.81
C TRP A 119 6.54 -10.08 8.70
N PRO A 120 7.06 -10.40 7.51
CA PRO A 120 7.62 -9.41 6.57
C PRO A 120 6.55 -8.54 5.88
N VAL A 121 5.28 -8.73 6.21
CA VAL A 121 4.13 -8.02 5.62
C VAL A 121 3.72 -6.80 6.45
N ALA A 122 4.17 -6.71 7.71
CA ALA A 122 3.69 -5.70 8.63
C ALA A 122 3.99 -4.24 8.19
N PRO A 123 5.18 -3.90 7.65
CA PRO A 123 5.47 -2.54 7.20
C PRO A 123 4.59 -2.09 6.03
N VAL A 124 4.43 -2.93 5.00
CA VAL A 124 3.54 -2.62 3.85
C VAL A 124 2.11 -2.48 4.28
N THR A 125 1.65 -3.37 5.16
CA THR A 125 0.27 -3.34 5.67
C THR A 125 0.01 -2.04 6.43
N ALA A 126 0.93 -1.66 7.32
CA ALA A 126 0.82 -0.43 8.09
C ALA A 126 0.84 0.82 7.19
N LEU A 127 1.73 0.90 6.20
CA LEU A 127 1.82 2.02 5.26
C LEU A 127 0.58 2.14 4.37
N LEU A 128 0.10 1.01 3.85
CA LEU A 128 -1.10 0.97 3.01
C LEU A 128 -2.34 1.40 3.81
N LEU A 129 -2.51 0.87 5.02
CA LEU A 129 -3.63 1.24 5.89
C LEU A 129 -3.55 2.70 6.34
N ALA A 130 -2.36 3.22 6.65
CA ALA A 130 -2.17 4.62 7.01
C ALA A 130 -2.56 5.55 5.84
N GLY A 131 -2.09 5.26 4.63
CA GLY A 131 -2.48 6.01 3.44
C GLY A 131 -3.98 5.92 3.16
N LEU A 132 -4.58 4.72 3.27
CA LEU A 132 -6.02 4.53 3.13
C LEU A 132 -6.81 5.34 4.17
N ALA A 133 -6.39 5.31 5.43
CA ALA A 133 -6.98 6.07 6.51
C ALA A 133 -6.94 7.56 6.16
N VAL A 134 -5.78 8.14 5.83
CA VAL A 134 -5.68 9.55 5.44
C VAL A 134 -6.64 9.89 4.30
N ALA A 135 -6.71 9.07 3.26
CA ALA A 135 -7.65 9.32 2.17
C ALA A 135 -9.14 9.25 2.56
N THR A 136 -9.50 8.72 3.72
CA THR A 136 -10.89 8.77 4.23
C THR A 136 -11.24 10.06 4.97
N TRP A 137 -10.22 10.82 5.39
CA TRP A 137 -10.38 12.08 6.12
C TRP A 137 -10.18 13.31 5.25
N VAL A 138 -9.61 13.14 4.05
CA VAL A 138 -9.29 14.21 3.11
C VAL A 138 -10.39 14.31 2.03
N PRO A 139 -10.73 15.53 1.53
CA PRO A 139 -11.65 15.69 0.40
C PRO A 139 -11.27 14.84 -0.80
N HIS A 140 -12.26 14.35 -1.55
CA HIS A 140 -12.07 13.35 -2.61
C HIS A 140 -11.00 13.74 -3.64
N GLU A 141 -10.95 15.02 -4.01
CA GLU A 141 -9.99 15.60 -4.96
C GLU A 141 -8.52 15.47 -4.51
N ARG A 142 -8.29 15.46 -3.19
CA ARG A 142 -6.95 15.43 -2.57
C ARG A 142 -6.64 14.09 -1.90
N ALA A 143 -7.61 13.17 -1.85
CA ALA A 143 -7.50 11.91 -1.14
C ALA A 143 -6.34 11.05 -1.67
N VAL A 144 -6.22 10.90 -3.00
CA VAL A 144 -5.15 10.10 -3.62
C VAL A 144 -3.76 10.70 -3.39
N PRO A 145 -3.48 11.98 -3.72
CA PRO A 145 -2.14 12.53 -3.47
C PRO A 145 -1.78 12.55 -1.98
N ALA A 146 -2.74 12.80 -1.09
CA ALA A 146 -2.49 12.72 0.35
C ALA A 146 -2.15 11.29 0.80
N ALA A 147 -2.91 10.28 0.34
CA ALA A 147 -2.62 8.88 0.63
C ALA A 147 -1.25 8.43 0.12
N VAL A 148 -0.90 8.78 -1.11
CA VAL A 148 0.40 8.46 -1.72
C VAL A 148 1.54 9.19 -1.02
N GLY A 149 1.29 10.42 -0.55
CA GLY A 149 2.27 11.20 0.18
C GLY A 149 2.67 10.57 1.52
N VAL A 150 1.74 9.93 2.23
CA VAL A 150 2.02 9.30 3.54
C VAL A 150 3.22 8.34 3.51
N PRO A 151 3.23 7.27 2.69
CA PRO A 151 4.36 6.35 2.66
C PRO A 151 5.65 6.98 2.15
N LEU A 152 5.58 7.95 1.23
CA LEU A 152 6.76 8.61 0.68
C LEU A 152 7.39 9.59 1.67
N VAL A 153 6.59 10.44 2.29
CA VAL A 153 7.03 11.36 3.35
C VAL A 153 7.58 10.55 4.51
N TRP A 154 6.93 9.45 4.87
CA TRP A 154 7.45 8.56 5.91
C TRP A 154 8.83 8.01 5.55
N PHE A 155 9.00 7.43 4.36
CA PHE A 155 10.29 6.93 3.91
C PHE A 155 11.37 8.03 3.89
N VAL A 156 11.02 9.24 3.44
CA VAL A 156 11.94 10.38 3.44
C VAL A 156 12.35 10.76 4.86
N LEU A 157 11.39 10.87 5.79
CA LEU A 157 11.65 11.16 7.20
C LEU A 157 12.53 10.08 7.84
N ASP A 158 12.25 8.81 7.56
CA ASP A 158 13.05 7.66 8.01
C ASP A 158 14.53 7.82 7.61
N ARG A 159 14.77 8.18 6.35
CA ARG A 159 16.13 8.41 5.82
C ARG A 159 16.83 9.61 6.42
N PHE A 160 16.15 10.75 6.55
CA PHE A 160 16.77 11.96 7.09
C PHE A 160 17.00 11.90 8.61
N VAL A 161 16.07 11.30 9.36
CA VAL A 161 16.19 11.16 10.81
C VAL A 161 17.24 10.11 11.17
N GLY A 162 17.28 8.99 10.42
CA GLY A 162 18.25 7.91 10.65
C GLY A 162 19.71 8.30 10.39
N GLN A 163 19.97 9.32 9.57
CA GLN A 163 21.31 9.81 9.25
C GLN A 163 21.83 10.93 10.17
N SER A 164 21.00 11.39 11.12
CA SER A 164 21.40 12.48 12.00
C SER A 164 22.12 11.94 13.26
N ASP A 165 23.45 12.01 13.27
CA ASP A 165 24.32 11.57 14.40
C ASP A 165 24.22 12.44 15.68
N GLY A 166 23.22 13.33 15.76
CA GLY A 166 23.01 14.23 16.90
C GLY A 166 22.07 13.67 17.98
N VAL A 167 22.15 14.21 19.20
CA VAL A 167 21.27 13.87 20.33
C VAL A 167 19.77 14.04 20.00
N ALA A 168 19.45 15.00 19.12
CA ALA A 168 18.10 15.17 18.57
C ALA A 168 17.70 14.01 17.64
N GLY A 169 18.64 13.51 16.84
CA GLY A 169 18.47 12.34 15.98
C GLY A 169 18.22 11.07 16.76
N SER A 170 18.93 10.84 17.88
CA SER A 170 18.73 9.66 18.73
C SER A 170 17.38 9.67 19.47
N ALA A 171 16.90 10.84 19.91
CA ALA A 171 15.61 10.96 20.60
C ALA A 171 14.41 10.82 19.65
N VAL A 172 14.49 11.45 18.47
CA VAL A 172 13.45 11.36 17.45
C VAL A 172 13.44 9.96 16.85
N SER A 173 14.59 9.41 16.45
CA SER A 173 14.66 8.03 15.94
C SER A 173 14.14 7.02 16.96
N GLY A 174 14.53 7.12 18.23
CA GLY A 174 14.08 6.22 19.28
C GLY A 174 12.56 6.19 19.48
N TRP A 175 11.82 7.25 19.13
CA TRP A 175 10.37 7.33 19.32
C TRP A 175 9.56 7.13 18.02
N THR A 176 9.99 7.74 16.90
CA THR A 176 9.26 7.62 15.62
C THR A 176 9.62 6.35 14.85
N LEU A 177 10.90 5.94 14.83
CA LEU A 177 11.28 4.68 14.18
C LEU A 177 10.81 3.49 15.02
N SER A 178 10.79 3.58 16.36
CA SER A 178 10.35 2.48 17.23
C SER A 178 8.87 2.14 17.07
N ALA A 179 8.00 3.12 16.86
CA ALA A 179 6.56 2.86 16.70
C ALA A 179 6.24 1.97 15.47
N TRP A 180 7.09 2.01 14.44
CA TRP A 180 6.93 1.20 13.22
C TRP A 180 7.79 -0.07 13.20
N THR A 181 8.91 -0.07 13.91
CA THR A 181 9.83 -1.21 13.97
C THR A 181 9.56 -2.17 15.14
N LEU A 182 9.07 -1.68 16.28
CA LEU A 182 8.94 -2.48 17.51
C LEU A 182 7.52 -3.01 17.76
N PRO A 183 6.45 -2.38 17.25
CA PRO A 183 5.24 -3.13 16.91
C PRO A 183 4.45 -2.49 15.74
N PRO A 184 4.74 -2.81 14.46
CA PRO A 184 4.01 -2.27 13.29
C PRO A 184 2.49 -2.50 13.37
N TRP A 185 2.06 -3.49 14.16
CA TRP A 185 0.65 -3.78 14.44
C TRP A 185 -0.09 -2.68 15.20
N THR A 186 0.61 -1.86 16.00
CA THR A 186 -0.01 -0.71 16.65
C THR A 186 -0.44 0.32 15.61
N VAL A 187 0.42 0.60 14.64
CA VAL A 187 0.10 1.48 13.51
C VAL A 187 -1.05 0.89 12.69
N VAL A 188 -1.02 -0.41 12.42
CA VAL A 188 -2.14 -1.11 11.76
C VAL A 188 -3.43 -0.90 12.54
N ALA A 189 -3.45 -1.12 13.86
CA ALA A 189 -4.64 -0.98 14.69
C ALA A 189 -5.17 0.46 14.69
N VAL A 190 -4.30 1.45 14.83
CA VAL A 190 -4.65 2.88 14.78
C VAL A 190 -5.19 3.25 13.39
N ALA A 191 -4.52 2.81 12.32
CA ALA A 191 -4.95 3.07 10.95
C ALA A 191 -6.30 2.42 10.63
N VAL A 192 -6.54 1.19 11.11
CA VAL A 192 -7.86 0.53 11.00
C VAL A 192 -8.92 1.32 11.76
N GLY A 193 -8.66 1.75 12.99
CA GLY A 193 -9.58 2.59 13.76
C GLY A 193 -9.92 3.89 13.05
N ALA A 194 -8.90 4.58 12.53
CA ALA A 194 -9.06 5.82 11.77
C ALA A 194 -9.82 5.59 10.45
N LEU A 195 -9.55 4.50 9.74
CA LEU A 195 -10.25 4.12 8.52
C LEU A 195 -11.73 3.82 8.79
N LEU A 196 -12.03 3.02 9.81
CA LEU A 196 -13.40 2.69 10.20
C LEU A 196 -14.18 3.93 10.63
N ALA A 197 -13.55 4.85 11.37
CA ALA A 197 -14.14 6.11 11.77
C ALA A 197 -14.37 7.05 10.57
N GLY A 198 -13.41 7.15 9.65
CA GLY A 198 -13.53 7.95 8.44
C GLY A 198 -14.63 7.44 7.50
N TRP A 199 -14.87 6.12 7.45
CA TRP A 199 -15.90 5.51 6.61
C TRP A 199 -17.34 5.69 7.11
N ARG A 200 -17.51 6.15 8.36
CA ARG A 200 -18.83 6.44 8.95
C ARG A 200 -19.27 7.90 8.77
N ARG A 201 -18.35 8.77 8.33
CA ARG A 201 -18.64 10.17 7.99
C ARG A 201 -19.21 10.25 6.57
#